data_AF-A0A7W9XPR5-F1
#
_entry.id   AF-A0A7W9XPR5-F1
#
_cell.length_a   1.000
_cell.length_b   1.000
_cell.length_c   1.000
_cell.angle_alpha   90.00
_cell.angle_beta   90.00
_cell.angle_gamma   90.00
#
_symmetry.space_group_name_H-M   'P 1'
#
loop_
_entity.id
_entity.type
_entity.pdbx_description
1 polymer ?
#
loop_
_entity_poly.entity_id
_entity_poly.type
_entity_poly.pdbx_seq_one_letter_code
_entity_poly.pdbx_strand_id
1 'polypeptide(L)'
;MILFSRRNLLYTDYKWSAYNQNDPRVNGKPDATPFTKDEGNEVVYLINKLMILWDYRFANTGNKMEKLIHDKLPSEIIVQQDVQDWLKANLKF
;
A
#
# COMPACT_ATOMS: atom_id res chain seq x y z
N MET A 1 7.35 -10.40 -11.91
CA MET A 1 6.46 -9.23 -11.73
C MET A 1 5.45 -9.61 -10.67
N ILE A 2 5.38 -8.86 -9.58
CA ILE A 2 4.39 -9.10 -8.53
C ILE A 2 3.06 -8.55 -9.03
N LEU A 3 2.03 -9.39 -9.06
CA LEU A 3 0.71 -9.09 -9.58
C LEU A 3 -0.29 -8.94 -8.43
N PHE A 4 0.08 -8.23 -7.34
CA PHE A 4 -0.89 -7.94 -6.30
C PHE A 4 -1.92 -6.97 -6.88
N SER A 5 -3.18 -7.35 -6.83
CA SER A 5 -4.27 -6.63 -7.49
C SER A 5 -5.46 -6.53 -6.54
N ARG A 6 -6.50 -5.82 -6.97
CA ARG A 6 -7.78 -5.76 -6.26
C ARG A 6 -8.32 -7.13 -5.81
N ARG A 7 -8.09 -8.18 -6.61
CA ARG A 7 -8.57 -9.54 -6.28
C ARG A 7 -7.81 -10.20 -5.14
N ASN A 8 -6.62 -9.68 -4.84
CA ASN A 8 -5.80 -10.17 -3.75
C ASN A 8 -6.15 -9.48 -2.44
N LEU A 9 -6.82 -8.33 -2.46
CA LEU A 9 -7.22 -7.61 -1.25
C LEU A 9 -8.15 -8.46 -0.38
N LEU A 10 -7.92 -8.44 0.93
CA LEU A 10 -8.76 -9.08 1.94
C LEU A 10 -10.02 -8.27 2.25
N TYR A 11 -9.91 -6.94 2.21
CA TYR A 11 -11.01 -6.03 2.55
C TYR A 11 -11.73 -5.54 1.29
N THR A 12 -13.03 -5.26 1.43
CA THR A 12 -13.92 -4.94 0.30
C THR A 12 -14.53 -3.54 0.37
N ASP A 13 -14.30 -2.82 1.46
CA ASP A 13 -14.82 -1.49 1.78
C ASP A 13 -13.99 -0.33 1.19
N TYR A 14 -12.94 -0.64 0.42
CA TYR A 14 -12.16 0.35 -0.30
C TYR A 14 -12.99 1.16 -1.30
N LYS A 15 -12.66 2.45 -1.37
CA LYS A 15 -13.01 3.32 -2.48
C LYS A 15 -12.10 3.03 -3.67
N TRP A 16 -12.56 3.42 -4.86
CA TRP A 16 -11.89 3.18 -6.13
C TRP A 16 -11.96 4.44 -6.99
N SER A 17 -11.43 5.54 -6.49
CA SER A 17 -11.42 6.80 -7.23
C SER A 17 -10.54 6.70 -8.47
N ALA A 18 -10.95 7.38 -9.54
CA ALA A 18 -10.13 7.51 -10.73
C ALA A 18 -9.01 8.53 -10.49
N TYR A 19 -7.78 8.14 -10.82
CA TYR A 19 -6.61 9.02 -10.77
C TYR A 19 -6.19 9.38 -12.19
N ASN A 20 -5.64 10.59 -12.34
CA ASN A 20 -5.05 11.01 -13.61
C ASN A 20 -3.83 10.16 -13.94
N GLN A 21 -3.49 10.11 -15.23
CA GLN A 21 -2.25 9.47 -15.66
C GLN A 21 -1.05 10.13 -14.96
N ASN A 22 -0.20 9.32 -14.33
CA ASN A 22 0.97 9.75 -13.56
C ASN A 22 0.68 10.50 -12.25
N ASP A 23 -0.51 10.37 -11.67
CA ASP A 23 -0.74 10.89 -10.31
C ASP A 23 0.25 10.23 -9.32
N PRO A 24 0.98 11.01 -8.51
CA PRO A 24 2.00 10.48 -7.59
C PRO A 24 1.41 9.58 -6.51
N ARG A 25 0.09 9.64 -6.25
CA ARG A 25 -0.57 8.75 -5.29
C ARG A 25 -0.60 7.28 -5.74
N VAL A 26 -0.48 7.06 -7.05
CA VAL A 26 -0.52 5.73 -7.67
C VAL A 26 0.64 5.49 -8.64
N ASN A 27 1.68 6.35 -8.60
CA ASN A 27 2.85 6.23 -9.47
C ASN A 27 4.11 6.82 -8.80
N GLY A 28 5.29 6.48 -9.32
CA GLY A 28 6.57 6.99 -8.85
C GLY A 28 7.19 6.15 -7.75
N LYS A 29 7.91 6.81 -6.83
CA LYS A 29 8.50 6.24 -5.63
C LYS A 29 7.71 6.73 -4.42
N PRO A 30 7.56 5.93 -3.35
CA PRO A 30 7.03 6.44 -2.09
C PRO A 30 7.84 7.63 -1.60
N ASP A 31 7.16 8.75 -1.36
CA ASP A 31 7.74 10.00 -0.87
C ASP A 31 6.73 10.73 0.04
N ALA A 32 6.83 12.06 0.14
CA ALA A 32 5.93 12.90 0.92
C ALA A 32 4.52 13.05 0.30
N THR A 33 4.19 12.29 -0.75
CA THR A 33 2.86 12.26 -1.34
C THR A 33 1.82 11.77 -0.31
N PRO A 34 0.65 12.45 -0.20
CA PRO A 34 -0.43 12.01 0.68
C PRO A 34 -0.88 10.58 0.38
N PHE A 35 -1.23 9.83 1.42
CA PHE A 35 -1.70 8.46 1.33
C PHE A 35 -3.05 8.31 2.03
N THR A 36 -3.99 7.65 1.35
CA THR A 36 -5.32 7.34 1.88
C THR A 36 -5.51 5.84 2.00
N LYS A 37 -5.57 5.33 3.24
CA LYS A 37 -5.73 3.89 3.49
C LYS A 37 -7.08 3.32 3.03
N ASP A 38 -8.09 4.18 2.84
CA ASP A 38 -9.41 3.77 2.35
C ASP A 38 -9.47 3.73 0.80
N GLU A 39 -8.42 4.16 0.10
CA GLU A 39 -8.37 4.12 -1.37
C GLU A 39 -7.63 2.89 -1.87
N GLY A 40 -8.37 1.96 -2.47
CA GLY A 40 -7.85 0.67 -2.91
C GLY A 40 -6.76 0.80 -3.97
N ASN A 41 -6.84 1.83 -4.82
CA ASN A 41 -5.80 2.10 -5.83
C ASN A 41 -4.46 2.48 -5.19
N GLU A 42 -4.48 3.33 -4.15
CA GLU A 42 -3.27 3.75 -3.42
C GLU A 42 -2.68 2.59 -2.61
N VAL A 43 -3.53 1.81 -1.94
CA VAL A 43 -3.12 0.63 -1.16
C VAL A 43 -2.45 -0.41 -2.05
N VAL A 44 -3.07 -0.79 -3.17
CA VAL A 44 -2.51 -1.76 -4.12
C VAL A 44 -1.21 -1.24 -4.73
N TYR A 45 -1.15 0.05 -5.08
CA TYR A 45 0.06 0.69 -5.58
C TYR A 45 1.20 0.57 -4.56
N LEU A 46 0.96 1.02 -3.33
CA LEU A 46 1.98 1.07 -2.29
C LEU A 46 2.50 -0.33 -1.95
N ILE A 47 1.59 -1.30 -1.77
CA ILE A 47 1.97 -2.70 -1.53
C ILE A 47 2.85 -3.23 -2.65
N ASN A 48 2.46 -3.06 -3.91
CA ASN A 48 3.28 -3.53 -5.03
C ASN A 48 4.66 -2.87 -5.06
N LYS A 49 4.74 -1.56 -4.81
CA LYS A 49 6.02 -0.84 -4.75
C LYS A 49 6.92 -1.37 -3.65
N LEU A 50 6.38 -1.56 -2.44
CA LEU A 50 7.14 -2.09 -1.31
C LEU A 50 7.58 -3.53 -1.54
N MET A 51 6.72 -4.36 -2.13
CA MET A 51 7.10 -5.73 -2.48
C MET A 51 8.25 -5.76 -3.50
N ILE A 52 8.27 -4.85 -4.48
CA ILE A 52 9.39 -4.71 -5.42
C ILE A 52 10.65 -4.22 -4.68
N LEU A 53 10.53 -3.17 -3.86
CA LEU A 53 11.65 -2.55 -3.15
C LEU A 53 12.32 -3.51 -2.15
N TRP A 54 11.56 -4.43 -1.56
CA TRP A 54 12.04 -5.40 -0.58
C TRP A 54 12.21 -6.83 -1.13
N ASP A 55 12.11 -7.01 -2.46
CA ASP A 55 12.18 -8.30 -3.17
C ASP A 55 11.24 -9.39 -2.62
N TYR A 56 10.03 -9.00 -2.21
CA TYR A 56 8.99 -9.93 -1.79
C TYR A 56 8.15 -10.41 -2.98
N ARG A 57 7.98 -11.73 -3.09
CA ARG A 57 7.36 -12.35 -4.27
C ARG A 57 6.01 -13.01 -4.03
N PHE A 58 5.58 -13.12 -2.77
CA PHE A 58 4.36 -13.84 -2.39
C PHE A 58 3.20 -12.89 -2.10
N ALA A 59 2.03 -13.16 -2.68
CA ALA A 59 0.81 -12.36 -2.44
C ALA A 59 0.43 -12.32 -0.95
N ASN A 60 0.67 -13.41 -0.21
CA ASN A 60 0.45 -13.47 1.24
C ASN A 60 1.21 -12.38 2.01
N THR A 61 2.38 -11.96 1.53
CA THR A 61 3.12 -10.85 2.12
C THR A 61 2.38 -9.53 1.90
N GLY A 62 1.83 -9.32 0.69
CA GLY A 62 0.95 -8.19 0.40
C GLY A 62 -0.29 -8.16 1.29
N ASN A 63 -0.91 -9.31 1.54
CA ASN A 63 -2.05 -9.42 2.48
C ASN A 63 -1.68 -9.07 3.92
N LYS A 64 -0.48 -9.47 4.39
CA LYS A 64 0.01 -9.06 5.70
C LYS A 64 0.18 -7.54 5.77
N MET A 65 0.73 -6.92 4.72
CA MET A 65 0.86 -5.45 4.64
C MET A 65 -0.50 -4.77 4.61
N GLU A 66 -1.43 -5.22 3.78
CA GLU A 66 -2.80 -4.71 3.70
C GLU A 66 -3.48 -4.73 5.07
N LYS A 67 -3.42 -5.86 5.78
CA LYS A 67 -3.99 -5.98 7.12
C LYS A 67 -3.38 -4.98 8.11
N LEU A 68 -2.08 -4.74 8.04
CA LEU A 68 -1.43 -3.74 8.88
C LEU A 68 -1.89 -2.32 8.52
N ILE A 69 -1.96 -1.99 7.22
CA ILE A 69 -2.43 -0.68 6.73
C ILE A 69 -3.87 -0.43 7.18
N HIS A 70 -4.75 -1.41 6.98
CA HIS A 70 -6.17 -1.26 7.24
C HIS A 70 -6.48 -1.19 8.75
N ASP A 71 -6.00 -2.18 9.51
CA ASP A 71 -6.43 -2.37 10.91
C ASP A 71 -5.58 -1.61 11.92
N LYS A 72 -4.31 -1.32 11.60
CA LYS A 72 -3.30 -0.91 12.59
C LYS A 72 -2.56 0.37 12.25
N LEU A 73 -2.65 0.88 11.02
CA LEU A 73 -1.99 2.13 10.66
C LEU A 73 -2.55 3.29 11.50
N PRO A 74 -1.69 3.97 12.28
CA PRO A 74 -2.09 5.14 13.05
C PRO A 74 -2.58 6.26 12.14
N SER A 75 -3.56 7.03 12.60
CA SER A 75 -4.18 8.10 11.81
C SER A 75 -3.26 9.31 11.58
N GLU A 76 -2.20 9.45 12.38
CA GLU A 76 -1.18 10.48 12.18
C GLU A 76 -0.27 10.19 10.96
N ILE A 77 -0.23 8.95 10.48
CA ILE A 77 0.58 8.57 9.33
C ILE A 77 -0.22 8.76 8.05
N ILE A 78 0.06 9.86 7.35
CA ILE A 78 -0.74 10.35 6.21
C ILE A 78 0.05 10.47 4.90
N VAL A 79 1.32 10.09 4.86
CA VAL A 79 2.17 10.16 3.65
C VAL A 79 2.82 8.82 3.35
N GLN A 80 3.07 8.54 2.07
CA GLN A 80 3.53 7.23 1.60
C GLN A 80 4.86 6.78 2.23
N GLN A 81 5.82 7.70 2.37
CA GLN A 81 7.12 7.40 2.98
C GLN A 81 6.99 6.98 4.45
N ASP A 82 6.14 7.66 5.23
CA ASP A 82 5.96 7.32 6.65
C ASP A 82 5.22 5.98 6.80
N VAL A 83 4.27 5.68 5.89
CA VAL A 83 3.61 4.35 5.84
C VAL A 83 4.63 3.26 5.54
N GLN A 84 5.56 3.51 4.61
CA GLN A 84 6.65 2.59 4.31
C GLN A 84 7.50 2.31 5.54
N ASP A 85 7.96 3.34 6.24
CA ASP A 85 8.83 3.20 7.40
C ASP A 85 8.12 2.50 8.57
N TRP A 86 6.84 2.84 8.79
CA TRP A 86 6.00 2.16 9.77
C TRP A 86 5.77 0.69 9.43
N LEU A 87 5.48 0.36 8.17
CA LEU A 87 5.34 -1.03 7.72
C LEU A 87 6.63 -1.80 7.92
N LYS A 88 7.78 -1.21 7.59
CA LYS A 88 9.08 -1.86 7.78
C LYS A 88 9.36 -2.18 9.25
N ALA A 89 8.92 -1.34 10.18
CA ALA A 89 9.06 -1.56 11.62
C ALA A 89 8.06 -2.60 12.18
N ASN A 90 6.86 -2.69 11.60
CA ASN A 90 5.76 -3.51 12.14
C ASN A 90 5.53 -4.84 11.40
N LEU A 91 6.03 -4.98 10.17
CA LEU A 91 5.91 -6.19 9.37
C LEU A 91 6.86 -7.26 9.89
N LYS A 92 6.33 -8.16 10.73
CA LYS A 92 7.04 -9.33 11.27
C LYS A 92 6.61 -10.59 10.50
N PHE A 93 7.56 -11.46 10.18
CA PHE A 93 7.31 -12.69 9.44
C PHE A 93 7.17 -13.90 10.34
#